data_AF-A0AAV4BIM4-F1
#
_entry.id   AF-A0AAV4BIM4-F1
#
_cell.length_a   1.000
_cell.length_b   1.000
_cell.length_c   1.000
_cell.angle_alpha   90.00
_cell.angle_beta   90.00
_cell.angle_gamma   90.00
#
_symmetry.space_group_name_H-M   'P 1'
#
loop_
_entity.id
_entity.type
_entity.pdbx_description
1 polymer ?
#
loop_
_entity_poly.entity_id
_entity_poly.type
_entity_poly.pdbx_seq_one_letter_code
_entity_poly.pdbx_strand_id
1 'polypeptide(L)'
;MDYSSTNVEQAVLQFYQNPSLQSNVHFWLTGAQISPAAWTFCWELMGPNKSVEVQFYGASCLHVKIVRFWHEISPEQYEPLKSKLLEAIVQFASGPKVILTRLCVGLSALILKLLPEEWPDAIQNLITTFQNEGFASLSTVIRCQILLEILTVLPEE
;
A
#
# COMPACT_ATOMS: atom_id res chain seq x y z
N MET A 1 5.75 9.35 -22.26
CA MET A 1 4.46 8.81 -21.81
C MET A 1 4.09 9.47 -20.51
N ASP A 2 2.83 9.82 -20.36
CA ASP A 2 2.20 10.21 -19.11
C ASP A 2 2.12 9.02 -18.13
N TYR A 3 2.08 9.31 -16.83
CA TYR A 3 2.00 8.31 -15.76
C TYR A 3 0.54 7.92 -15.47
N SER A 4 -0.13 7.34 -16.46
CA SER A 4 -1.45 6.72 -16.30
C SER A 4 -1.32 5.26 -15.82
N SER A 5 -2.34 4.73 -15.15
CA SER A 5 -2.33 3.33 -14.68
C SER A 5 -2.10 2.32 -15.79
N THR A 6 -2.70 2.53 -16.97
CA THR A 6 -2.49 1.67 -18.14
C THR A 6 -1.04 1.67 -18.62
N ASN A 7 -0.42 2.85 -18.75
CA ASN A 7 0.97 2.95 -19.19
C ASN A 7 1.93 2.35 -18.15
N VAL A 8 1.65 2.58 -16.86
CA VAL A 8 2.47 2.03 -15.77
C VAL A 8 2.36 0.51 -15.70
N GLU A 9 1.15 -0.04 -15.83
CA GLU A 9 0.95 -1.49 -15.90
C GLU A 9 1.74 -2.12 -17.06
N GLN A 10 1.66 -1.54 -18.26
CA GLN A 10 2.42 -2.02 -19.43
C GLN A 10 3.92 -1.99 -19.17
N ALA A 11 4.43 -0.91 -18.56
CA ALA A 11 5.84 -0.78 -18.23
C ALA A 11 6.28 -1.82 -17.18
N VAL A 12 5.46 -2.08 -16.15
CA VAL A 12 5.74 -3.15 -15.17
C VAL A 12 5.81 -4.50 -15.87
N LEU A 13 4.83 -4.85 -16.69
CA LEU A 13 4.83 -6.12 -17.42
C LEU A 13 6.05 -6.24 -18.35
N GLN A 14 6.42 -5.17 -19.05
CA GLN A 14 7.61 -5.14 -19.89
C GLN A 14 8.89 -5.38 -19.09
N PHE A 15 9.00 -4.78 -17.89
CA PHE A 15 10.15 -4.95 -17.00
C PHE A 15 10.37 -6.41 -16.59
N TYR A 16 9.27 -7.12 -16.26
CA TYR A 16 9.34 -8.53 -15.87
C TYR A 16 9.52 -9.49 -17.06
N GLN A 17 9.05 -9.14 -18.25
CA GLN A 17 9.10 -10.00 -19.43
C GLN A 17 10.39 -9.87 -20.26
N ASN A 18 11.05 -8.70 -20.25
CA ASN A 18 12.16 -8.41 -21.16
C ASN A 18 13.43 -7.97 -20.41
N PRO A 19 14.33 -8.90 -20.03
CA PRO A 19 15.57 -8.60 -19.32
C PRO A 19 16.47 -7.56 -20.01
N SER A 20 16.46 -7.50 -21.34
CA SER A 20 17.29 -6.60 -22.14
C SER A 20 16.88 -5.13 -22.10
N LEU A 21 15.64 -4.82 -21.73
CA LEU A 21 15.11 -3.45 -21.67
C LEU A 21 14.95 -2.93 -20.23
N GLN A 22 15.41 -3.69 -19.24
CA GLN A 22 15.14 -3.42 -17.83
C GLN A 22 15.67 -2.07 -17.35
N SER A 23 16.82 -1.60 -17.83
CA SER A 23 17.42 -0.34 -17.34
C SER A 23 16.55 0.90 -17.65
N ASN A 24 16.14 1.07 -18.91
CA ASN A 24 15.33 2.21 -19.33
C ASN A 24 13.91 2.16 -18.74
N VAL A 25 13.31 0.97 -18.71
CA VAL A 25 11.97 0.78 -18.13
C VAL A 25 12.02 1.00 -16.62
N HIS A 26 13.06 0.53 -15.94
CA HIS A 26 13.27 0.77 -14.52
C HIS A 26 13.36 2.27 -14.22
N PHE A 27 14.19 3.01 -14.97
CA PHE A 27 14.31 4.46 -14.79
C PHE A 27 12.96 5.16 -14.94
N TRP A 28 12.18 4.77 -15.96
CA TRP A 28 10.85 5.35 -16.16
C TRP A 28 9.87 4.98 -15.04
N LEU A 29 9.86 3.73 -14.57
CA LEU A 29 9.06 3.29 -13.44
C LEU A 29 9.45 4.04 -12.15
N THR A 30 10.74 4.22 -11.87
CA THR A 30 11.19 5.04 -10.72
C THR A 30 10.64 6.46 -10.82
N GLY A 31 10.65 7.06 -12.02
CA GLY A 31 10.03 8.36 -12.27
C GLY A 31 8.51 8.37 -12.02
N ALA A 32 7.82 7.31 -12.45
CA ALA A 32 6.38 7.15 -12.21
C ALA A 32 6.07 7.04 -10.71
N GLN A 33 6.84 6.24 -9.97
CA GLN A 33 6.66 5.98 -8.54
C GLN A 33 6.74 7.26 -7.68
N ILE A 34 7.64 8.17 -8.01
CA ILE A 34 7.81 9.42 -7.24
C ILE A 34 6.90 10.55 -7.71
N SER A 35 6.22 10.38 -8.84
CA SER A 35 5.32 11.40 -9.39
C SER A 35 4.09 11.64 -8.49
N PRO A 36 3.42 12.81 -8.60
CA PRO A 36 2.15 13.03 -7.90
C PRO A 36 1.05 12.05 -8.34
N ALA A 37 1.08 11.60 -9.60
CA ALA A 37 0.10 10.65 -10.15
C ALA A 37 0.10 9.29 -9.42
N ALA A 38 1.20 8.94 -8.75
CA ALA A 38 1.32 7.71 -7.99
C ALA A 38 0.33 7.60 -6.83
N TRP A 39 -0.12 8.70 -6.24
CA TRP A 39 -1.18 8.69 -5.22
C TRP A 39 -2.51 8.14 -5.75
N THR A 40 -2.71 8.21 -7.06
CA THR A 40 -3.94 7.76 -7.73
C THR A 40 -3.74 6.39 -8.37
N PHE A 41 -2.78 6.27 -9.30
CA PHE A 41 -2.67 5.04 -10.09
C PHE A 41 -2.31 3.83 -9.23
N CYS A 42 -1.63 3.99 -8.09
CA CYS A 42 -1.21 2.86 -7.25
C CYS A 42 -2.40 1.98 -6.82
N TRP A 43 -3.56 2.61 -6.57
CA TRP A 43 -4.79 1.92 -6.21
C TRP A 43 -5.39 1.14 -7.37
N GLU A 44 -5.32 1.71 -8.58
CA GLU A 44 -5.80 1.07 -9.81
C GLU A 44 -4.94 -0.16 -10.17
N LEU A 45 -3.63 -0.07 -9.92
CA LEU A 45 -2.70 -1.20 -10.11
C LEU A 45 -2.93 -2.33 -9.10
N MET A 46 -3.51 -2.03 -7.94
CA MET A 46 -3.91 -3.03 -6.94
C MET A 46 -5.30 -3.64 -7.21
N GLY A 47 -5.88 -3.39 -8.39
CA GLY A 47 -7.16 -3.97 -8.79
C GLY A 47 -7.12 -5.51 -8.89
N PRO A 48 -8.26 -6.20 -8.71
CA PRO A 48 -8.32 -7.67 -8.68
C PRO A 48 -7.96 -8.35 -10.01
N ASN A 49 -8.05 -7.63 -11.13
CA ASN A 49 -7.75 -8.15 -12.47
C ASN A 49 -6.27 -7.97 -12.87
N LYS A 50 -5.42 -7.53 -11.95
CA LYS A 50 -4.00 -7.21 -12.20
C LYS A 50 -3.11 -8.37 -11.77
N SER A 51 -1.96 -8.54 -12.41
CA SER A 51 -0.99 -9.56 -12.01
C SER A 51 -0.33 -9.23 -10.67
N VAL A 52 0.26 -10.22 -10.01
CA VAL A 52 0.91 -10.05 -8.70
C VAL A 52 2.03 -9.00 -8.77
N GLU A 53 2.80 -8.98 -9.86
CA GLU A 53 3.88 -8.01 -10.10
C GLU A 53 3.35 -6.58 -10.17
N VAL A 54 2.24 -6.38 -10.88
CA VAL A 54 1.58 -5.07 -11.04
C VAL A 54 0.99 -4.59 -9.72
N GLN A 55 0.30 -5.47 -9.00
CA GLN A 55 -0.26 -5.16 -7.68
C GLN A 55 0.83 -4.84 -6.66
N PHE A 56 1.93 -5.62 -6.67
CA PHE A 56 3.07 -5.38 -5.79
C PHE A 56 3.76 -4.04 -6.09
N TYR A 57 3.89 -3.67 -7.36
CA TYR A 57 4.40 -2.36 -7.76
C TYR A 57 3.48 -1.24 -7.27
N GLY A 58 2.16 -1.39 -7.38
CA GLY A 58 1.16 -0.47 -6.82
C GLY A 58 1.33 -0.27 -5.31
N ALA A 59 1.37 -1.37 -4.55
CA ALA A 59 1.57 -1.34 -3.10
C ALA A 59 2.92 -0.70 -2.71
N SER A 60 3.97 -0.97 -3.48
CA SER A 60 5.29 -0.38 -3.26
C SER A 60 5.31 1.13 -3.56
N CYS A 61 4.60 1.57 -4.59
CA CYS A 61 4.43 3.01 -4.85
C CYS A 61 3.74 3.71 -3.70
N LEU A 62 2.64 3.14 -3.20
CA LEU A 62 1.91 3.72 -2.07
C LEU A 62 2.81 3.88 -0.84
N HIS A 63 3.56 2.84 -0.46
CA HIS A 63 4.51 2.89 0.65
C HIS A 63 5.55 4.01 0.46
N VAL A 64 6.19 4.08 -0.71
CA VAL A 64 7.16 5.14 -1.02
C VAL A 64 6.54 6.53 -0.92
N LYS A 65 5.29 6.70 -1.39
CA LYS A 65 4.56 7.97 -1.31
C LYS A 65 4.28 8.37 0.14
N ILE A 66 3.82 7.45 0.98
CA ILE A 66 3.59 7.70 2.42
C ILE A 66 4.90 8.08 3.12
N VAL A 67 5.98 7.34 2.89
CA VAL A 67 7.26 7.56 3.59
C VAL A 67 7.91 8.89 3.16
N ARG A 68 8.00 9.14 1.85
CA ARG A 68 8.85 10.20 1.29
C ARG A 68 8.10 11.44 0.83
N PHE A 69 6.83 11.32 0.49
CA PHE A 69 6.03 12.38 -0.14
C PHE A 69 4.81 12.75 0.68
N TRP A 70 4.83 12.52 2.00
CA TRP A 70 3.73 12.84 2.91
C TRP A 70 3.28 14.31 2.84
N HIS A 71 4.21 15.23 2.58
CA HIS A 71 3.95 16.66 2.43
C HIS A 71 3.02 17.01 1.26
N GLU A 72 2.75 16.08 0.34
CA GLU A 72 1.78 16.25 -0.75
C GLU A 72 0.33 15.99 -0.32
N ILE A 73 0.10 15.43 0.87
CA ILE A 73 -1.22 15.08 1.40
C ILE A 73 -1.69 16.16 2.39
N SER A 74 -2.89 16.69 2.16
CA SER A 74 -3.50 17.65 3.09
C SER A 74 -4.17 16.93 4.27
N PRO A 75 -4.34 17.59 5.44
CA PRO A 75 -4.93 16.95 6.63
C PRO A 75 -6.32 16.33 6.39
N GLU A 76 -7.13 16.92 5.51
CA GLU A 76 -8.46 16.41 5.16
C GLU A 76 -8.42 15.05 4.46
N GLN A 77 -7.26 14.66 3.93
CA GLN A 77 -7.05 13.40 3.21
C GLN A 77 -6.47 12.29 4.09
N TYR A 78 -6.07 12.57 5.34
CA TYR A 78 -5.47 11.57 6.24
C TYR A 78 -6.44 10.43 6.55
N GLU A 79 -7.67 10.74 6.96
CA GLU A 79 -8.68 9.74 7.30
C GLU A 79 -9.15 8.91 6.09
N PRO A 80 -9.44 9.53 4.91
CA PRO A 80 -9.71 8.77 3.69
C PRO A 80 -8.57 7.83 3.28
N LEU A 81 -7.31 8.28 3.37
CA LEU A 81 -6.15 7.46 3.03
C LEU A 81 -6.02 6.25 3.97
N LYS A 82 -6.18 6.47 5.27
CA LYS A 82 -6.17 5.43 6.30
C LYS A 82 -7.25 4.39 6.06
N SER A 83 -8.49 4.84 5.85
CA SER A 83 -9.63 3.95 5.59
C SER A 83 -9.40 3.10 4.33
N LYS A 84 -8.96 3.73 3.23
CA LYS A 84 -8.69 3.05 1.97
C LYS A 84 -7.56 2.03 2.07
N LEU A 85 -6.53 2.32 2.86
CA LEU A 85 -5.42 1.39 3.10
C LEU A 85 -5.86 0.18 3.95
N LEU A 86 -6.68 0.39 4.98
CA LEU A 86 -7.27 -0.70 5.76
C LEU A 86 -8.19 -1.58 4.91
N GLU A 87 -9.03 -0.99 4.06
CA GLU A 87 -9.86 -1.72 3.09
C GLU A 87 -9.01 -2.57 2.14
N ALA A 88 -7.91 -2.02 1.61
CA ALA A 88 -6.99 -2.77 0.76
C ALA A 88 -6.35 -3.95 1.51
N ILE A 89 -5.92 -3.77 2.76
CA ILE A 89 -5.39 -4.85 3.60
C ILE A 89 -6.41 -5.98 3.76
N VAL A 90 -7.68 -5.65 3.98
CA VAL A 90 -8.77 -6.63 4.09
C VAL A 90 -9.00 -7.34 2.77
N GLN A 91 -8.99 -6.61 1.65
CA GLN A 91 -9.14 -7.19 0.31
C GLN A 91 -8.01 -8.19 0.00
N PHE A 92 -6.78 -7.88 0.42
CA PHE A 92 -5.61 -8.74 0.21
C PHE A 92 -5.38 -9.78 1.32
N ALA A 93 -6.26 -9.86 2.32
CA ALA A 93 -6.14 -10.78 3.46
C ALA A 93 -6.01 -12.26 3.05
N SER A 94 -6.71 -12.65 1.97
CA SER A 94 -6.63 -13.99 1.36
C SER A 94 -5.87 -14.02 0.04
N GLY A 95 -5.21 -12.90 -0.32
CA GLY A 95 -4.49 -12.72 -1.58
C GLY A 95 -3.01 -13.09 -1.48
N PRO A 96 -2.18 -12.66 -2.46
CA PRO A 96 -0.74 -12.90 -2.43
C PRO A 96 -0.09 -12.23 -1.21
N LYS A 97 0.53 -13.04 -0.33
CA LYS A 97 1.14 -12.57 0.93
C LYS A 97 2.12 -11.41 0.74
N VAL A 98 2.89 -11.43 -0.35
CA VAL A 98 3.87 -10.38 -0.66
C VAL A 98 3.23 -8.99 -0.80
N ILE A 99 1.99 -8.91 -1.26
CA ILE A 99 1.25 -7.66 -1.40
C ILE A 99 0.67 -7.26 -0.04
N LEU A 100 0.08 -8.21 0.69
CA LEU A 100 -0.44 -7.99 2.04
C LEU A 100 0.64 -7.43 2.99
N THR A 101 1.81 -8.07 3.06
CA THR A 101 2.95 -7.59 3.85
C THR A 101 3.35 -6.17 3.42
N ARG A 102 3.42 -5.88 2.11
CA ARG A 102 3.76 -4.53 1.64
C ARG A 102 2.72 -3.48 2.06
N LEU A 103 1.45 -3.84 2.10
CA LEU A 103 0.38 -2.96 2.61
C LEU A 103 0.46 -2.77 4.12
N CYS A 104 0.79 -3.80 4.90
CA CYS A 104 1.03 -3.69 6.34
C CYS A 104 2.22 -2.76 6.65
N VAL A 105 3.28 -2.84 5.84
CA VAL A 105 4.42 -1.91 5.89
C VAL A 105 3.96 -0.48 5.54
N GLY A 106 3.14 -0.31 4.49
CA GLY A 106 2.54 0.97 4.14
C GLY A 106 1.68 1.58 5.26
N LEU A 107 0.90 0.75 5.96
CA LEU A 107 0.07 1.19 7.09
C LEU A 107 0.93 1.57 8.29
N SER A 108 2.01 0.84 8.51
CA SER A 108 2.97 1.14 9.58
C SER A 108 3.64 2.50 9.36
N ALA A 109 4.09 2.77 8.13
CA ALA A 109 4.58 4.10 7.75
C ALA A 109 3.52 5.18 7.98
N LEU A 110 2.25 4.92 7.65
CA LEU A 110 1.16 5.87 7.86
C LEU A 110 0.93 6.16 9.36
N ILE A 111 0.95 5.14 10.21
CA ILE A 111 0.82 5.30 11.67
C ILE A 111 1.93 6.23 12.18
N LEU A 112 3.16 6.03 11.74
CA LEU A 112 4.30 6.86 12.14
C LEU A 112 4.19 8.31 11.63
N LYS A 113 3.50 8.56 10.51
CA LYS A 113 3.23 9.92 10.01
C LYS A 113 2.14 10.64 10.79
N LEU A 114 1.19 9.91 11.36
CA LEU A 114 0.05 10.47 12.08
C LEU A 114 0.28 10.57 13.59
N LEU A 115 1.24 9.81 14.13
CA LEU A 115 1.62 9.91 15.54
C LEU A 115 2.56 11.10 15.79
N PRO A 116 2.46 11.73 16.98
CA PRO A 116 1.43 11.53 18.01
C PRO A 116 0.15 12.37 17.82
N GLU A 117 0.16 13.39 16.95
CA GLU A 117 -0.87 14.45 16.96
C GLU A 117 -2.21 14.01 16.36
N GLU A 118 -2.18 13.39 15.18
CA GLU A 118 -3.38 13.08 14.40
C GLU A 118 -4.00 11.73 14.76
N TRP A 119 -3.19 10.79 15.28
CA TRP A 119 -3.67 9.46 15.69
C TRP A 119 -3.00 8.92 16.95
N PRO A 120 -3.16 9.58 18.11
CA PRO A 120 -2.42 9.26 19.35
C PRO A 120 -2.60 7.80 19.81
N ASP A 121 -3.78 7.22 19.64
CA ASP A 121 -4.12 5.87 20.10
C ASP A 121 -4.08 4.82 18.98
N ALA A 122 -3.25 5.03 17.94
CA ALA A 122 -3.24 4.20 16.73
C ALA A 122 -3.19 2.69 17.00
N ILE A 123 -2.30 2.25 17.88
CA ILE A 123 -2.12 0.83 18.20
C ILE A 123 -3.34 0.24 18.91
N GLN A 124 -3.86 0.96 19.91
CA GLN A 124 -5.04 0.50 20.64
C GLN A 124 -6.27 0.47 19.72
N ASN A 125 -6.43 1.46 18.84
CA ASN A 125 -7.50 1.50 17.86
C ASN A 125 -7.40 0.34 16.85
N LEU A 126 -6.21 -0.01 16.37
CA LEU A 126 -6.01 -1.16 15.49
C LEU A 126 -6.37 -2.48 16.18
N ILE A 127 -5.87 -2.71 17.41
CA ILE A 127 -6.20 -3.91 18.18
C ILE A 127 -7.71 -4.05 18.31
N THR A 128 -8.38 -2.96 18.72
CA THR A 128 -9.85 -2.93 18.89
C THR A 128 -10.57 -3.22 17.58
N THR A 129 -10.13 -2.61 16.47
CA THR A 129 -10.75 -2.76 15.15
C THR A 129 -10.65 -4.20 14.62
N PHE A 130 -9.47 -4.83 14.75
CA PHE A 130 -9.26 -6.21 14.31
C PHE A 130 -9.90 -7.26 15.25
N GLN A 131 -10.15 -6.93 16.52
CA GLN A 131 -10.82 -7.80 17.48
C GLN A 131 -12.35 -7.76 17.37
N ASN A 132 -12.95 -6.57 17.34
CA ASN A 132 -14.41 -6.34 17.49
C ASN A 132 -15.23 -6.51 16.20
N GLU A 133 -14.83 -7.40 15.28
CA GLU A 133 -15.55 -7.66 14.03
C GLU A 133 -15.63 -6.46 13.04
N GLY A 134 -14.79 -5.42 13.19
CA GLY A 134 -14.69 -4.33 12.21
C GLY A 134 -14.43 -4.84 10.78
N PHE A 135 -13.85 -6.04 10.68
CA PHE A 135 -13.72 -6.83 9.46
C PHE A 135 -14.43 -8.18 9.58
N ALA A 136 -15.75 -8.16 9.81
CA ALA A 136 -16.59 -9.36 10.00
C ALA A 136 -16.50 -10.37 8.85
N SER A 137 -16.10 -9.94 7.66
CA SER A 137 -15.84 -10.81 6.50
C SER A 137 -14.63 -11.72 6.67
N LEU A 138 -13.70 -11.41 7.58
CA LEU A 138 -12.48 -12.17 7.84
C LEU A 138 -12.65 -13.06 9.08
N SER A 139 -12.10 -14.28 9.03
CA SER A 139 -12.02 -15.14 10.20
C SER A 139 -11.12 -14.54 11.27
N THR A 140 -11.38 -14.87 12.54
CA THR A 140 -10.56 -14.40 13.67
C THR A 140 -9.07 -14.69 13.49
N VAL A 141 -8.73 -15.86 12.92
CA VAL A 141 -7.33 -16.25 12.66
C VAL A 141 -6.66 -15.29 11.66
N ILE A 142 -7.34 -14.94 10.56
CA ILE A 142 -6.81 -14.02 9.55
C ILE A 142 -6.66 -12.61 10.14
N ARG A 143 -7.65 -12.14 10.91
CA ARG A 143 -7.56 -10.82 11.58
C ARG A 143 -6.37 -10.76 12.53
N CYS A 144 -6.14 -11.80 13.33
CA CYS A 144 -4.98 -11.88 14.21
C CYS A 144 -3.66 -11.91 13.43
N GLN A 145 -3.58 -12.63 12.31
CA GLN A 145 -2.38 -12.66 11.47
C GLN A 145 -2.03 -11.29 10.90
N ILE A 146 -3.02 -10.56 10.39
CA ILE A 146 -2.80 -9.20 9.86
C ILE A 146 -2.35 -8.26 10.98
N LEU A 147 -3.01 -8.31 12.15
CA LEU A 147 -2.63 -7.49 13.29
C LEU A 147 -1.19 -7.78 13.74
N LEU A 148 -0.81 -9.06 13.82
CA LEU A 148 0.55 -9.46 14.16
C LEU A 148 1.57 -9.00 13.12
N GLU A 149 1.24 -9.08 11.83
CA GLU A 149 2.10 -8.59 10.75
C GLU A 149 2.34 -7.08 10.92
N ILE A 150 1.29 -6.28 11.13
CA ILE A 150 1.40 -4.83 11.35
C ILE A 150 2.28 -4.54 12.58
N LEU A 151 2.03 -5.21 13.71
CA LEU A 151 2.82 -5.02 14.93
C LEU A 151 4.28 -5.50 14.80
N THR A 152 4.55 -6.42 13.87
CA THR A 152 5.90 -6.92 13.60
C THR A 152 6.68 -5.93 12.73
N VAL A 153 6.05 -5.38 11.69
CA VAL A 153 6.73 -4.47 10.75
C VAL A 153 6.77 -3.02 11.23
N LEU A 154 5.89 -2.62 12.16
CA LEU A 154 5.84 -1.25 12.66
C LEU A 154 7.15 -0.75 13.29
N PRO A 155 7.85 -1.54 14.14
CA PRO A 155 9.15 -1.12 14.69
C PRO A 155 10.30 -1.13 13.67
N GLU A 156 10.11 -1.76 12.51
CA GLU A 156 11.12 -1.85 11.44
C GLU A 156 11.07 -0.64 10.48
N GLU A 157 9.96 0.08 10.47
CA GLU A 157 9.77 1.35 9.74
C GLU A 157 10.26 2.57 10.54
#